data_AF-A0A7G9Y487-F1
#
_entry.id   AF-A0A7G9Y487-F1
#
_cell.length_a   1.000
_cell.length_b   1.000
_cell.length_c   1.000
_cell.angle_alpha   90.00
_cell.angle_beta   90.00
_cell.angle_gamma   90.00
#
_symmetry.space_group_name_H-M   'P 1'
#
loop_
_entity.id
_entity.type
_entity.pdbx_description
1 polymer ?
#
loop_
_entity_poly.entity_id
_entity_poly.type
_entity_poly.pdbx_seq_one_letter_code
_entity_poly.pdbx_strand_id
1 'polypeptide(L)'
;MDSGCEAQGTIVACGPRSCDPHWEGEGVLQAHQQIILDIFPRNMVSRYYSDMSRTVVRGKPDPKIKEMYEAVLAAQQVGFDLIEPGANSSEIHQAVCDSFTDAGFAVGEDEGFIHSTGHSVGIDIHERPGIGPQQDILDIGNVITVEPGLYYHDVGGVRIEDMVVVTDKGCNNLTMLNKNLQL
;
A
#
# COMPACT_ATOMS: atom_id res chain seq x y z
N MET A 1 21.78 13.88 -4.11
CA MET A 1 20.78 13.09 -3.39
C MET A 1 21.00 13.38 -1.92
N ASP A 2 20.26 14.33 -1.38
CA ASP A 2 20.60 15.02 -0.13
C ASP A 2 20.42 14.16 1.13
N SER A 3 19.95 12.92 0.98
CA SER A 3 19.74 11.94 2.05
C SER A 3 20.49 10.62 1.87
N GLY A 4 21.36 10.50 0.86
CA GLY A 4 22.14 9.27 0.63
C GLY A 4 21.31 8.05 0.18
N CYS A 5 20.12 8.28 -0.36
CA CYS A 5 19.26 7.23 -0.92
C CYS A 5 19.11 7.39 -2.44
N GLU A 6 18.99 6.28 -3.14
CA GLU A 6 18.63 6.21 -4.55
C GLU A 6 17.20 5.67 -4.70
N ALA A 7 16.46 6.14 -5.70
CA ALA A 7 15.13 5.62 -6.04
C ALA A 7 15.06 5.41 -7.56
N GLN A 8 14.54 4.25 -7.96
CA GLN A 8 14.29 3.88 -9.36
C GLN A 8 12.88 3.30 -9.45
N GLY A 9 12.19 3.45 -10.58
CA GLY A 9 10.85 2.89 -10.77
C GLY A 9 9.75 3.52 -9.90
N THR A 10 9.98 4.70 -9.34
CA THR A 10 8.97 5.46 -8.60
C THR A 10 7.72 5.66 -9.44
N ILE A 11 6.56 5.39 -8.84
CA ILE A 11 5.26 5.54 -9.48
C ILE A 11 4.64 6.90 -9.08
N VAL A 12 4.24 7.66 -10.09
CA VAL A 12 3.45 8.90 -9.96
C VAL A 12 2.25 8.82 -10.91
N ALA A 13 1.25 8.02 -10.53
CA ALA A 13 0.11 7.68 -11.39
C ALA A 13 -1.09 8.60 -11.13
N CYS A 14 -1.45 9.43 -12.12
CA CYS A 14 -2.57 10.38 -12.03
C CYS A 14 -3.81 9.92 -12.81
N GLY A 15 -4.99 10.12 -12.21
CA GLY A 15 -6.28 9.95 -12.88
C GLY A 15 -6.61 8.50 -13.23
N PRO A 16 -7.53 8.23 -14.18
CA PRO A 16 -8.07 6.89 -14.43
C PRO A 16 -7.05 5.82 -14.76
N ARG A 17 -5.92 6.16 -15.38
CA ARG A 17 -4.87 5.18 -15.71
C ARG A 17 -4.10 4.67 -14.48
N SER A 18 -4.26 5.31 -13.32
CA SER A 18 -3.80 4.76 -12.03
C SER A 18 -4.51 3.45 -11.63
N CYS A 19 -5.48 2.96 -12.41
CA CYS A 19 -6.02 1.61 -12.25
C CYS A 19 -4.99 0.50 -12.51
N ASP A 20 -3.91 0.77 -13.26
CA ASP A 20 -2.79 -0.16 -13.38
C ASP A 20 -1.84 0.07 -12.19
N PRO A 21 -1.75 -0.87 -11.23
CA PRO A 21 -0.97 -0.69 -10.00
C PRO A 21 0.55 -0.55 -10.25
N HIS A 22 1.03 -0.92 -11.44
CA HIS A 22 2.44 -0.90 -11.83
C HIS A 22 2.77 0.20 -12.85
N TRP A 23 1.81 1.05 -13.22
CA TRP A 23 2.06 2.12 -14.18
C TRP A 23 2.82 3.28 -13.52
N GLU A 24 4.08 3.49 -13.92
CA GLU A 24 4.95 4.55 -13.37
C GLU A 24 4.40 5.98 -13.51
N GLY A 25 3.46 6.19 -14.43
CA GLY A 25 2.86 7.50 -14.71
C GLY A 25 3.51 8.24 -15.86
N GLU A 26 2.75 9.10 -16.53
CA GLU A 26 3.25 9.98 -17.58
C GLU A 26 2.41 11.25 -17.70
N GLY A 27 2.96 12.29 -18.32
CA GLY A 27 2.22 13.51 -18.67
C GLY A 27 2.00 14.47 -17.50
N VAL A 28 0.92 15.27 -17.60
CA VAL A 28 0.64 16.38 -16.68
C VAL A 28 -0.32 15.95 -15.59
N LEU A 29 0.06 16.19 -14.33
CA LEU A 29 -0.81 16.01 -13.17
C LEU A 29 -2.01 16.96 -13.23
N GLN A 30 -3.21 16.42 -13.10
CA GLN A 30 -4.44 17.21 -13.14
C GLN A 30 -4.94 17.49 -11.73
N ALA A 31 -5.40 18.72 -11.49
CA ALA A 31 -6.16 19.02 -10.29
C ALA A 31 -7.46 18.20 -10.27
N HIS A 32 -7.99 17.94 -9.07
CA HIS A 32 -9.23 17.19 -8.83
C HIS A 32 -9.17 15.70 -9.19
N GLN A 33 -8.01 15.20 -9.62
CA GLN A 33 -7.75 13.79 -9.84
C GLN A 33 -6.82 13.23 -8.77
N GLN A 34 -6.99 11.96 -8.46
CA GLN A 34 -6.12 11.20 -7.58
C GLN A 34 -4.76 10.98 -8.22
N ILE A 35 -3.74 11.00 -7.38
CA ILE A 35 -2.35 10.77 -7.72
C ILE A 35 -1.83 9.74 -6.72
N ILE A 36 -1.51 8.54 -7.21
CA ILE A 36 -0.77 7.55 -6.44
C ILE A 36 0.70 7.92 -6.52
N LEU A 37 1.31 8.08 -5.36
CA LEU A 37 2.75 8.25 -5.16
C LEU A 37 3.24 7.00 -4.46
N ASP A 38 3.96 6.15 -5.17
CA ASP A 38 4.59 4.96 -4.60
C ASP A 38 6.11 5.06 -4.81
N ILE A 39 6.83 5.10 -3.69
CA ILE A 39 8.27 5.36 -3.64
C ILE A 39 8.96 4.34 -2.74
N PHE A 40 9.98 3.70 -3.29
CA PHE A 40 10.78 2.71 -2.58
C PHE A 40 12.29 3.03 -2.63
N PRO A 41 12.77 4.05 -1.88
CA PRO A 41 14.17 4.43 -1.91
C PRO A 41 15.06 3.39 -1.20
N ARG A 42 16.24 3.14 -1.78
CA ARG A 42 17.30 2.34 -1.18
C ARG A 42 18.39 3.22 -0.57
N ASN A 43 18.76 2.96 0.67
CA ASN A 43 19.92 3.62 1.27
C ASN A 43 21.23 3.12 0.64
N MET A 44 22.09 4.03 0.17
CA MET A 44 23.31 3.68 -0.56
C MET A 44 24.39 3.02 0.30
N VAL A 45 24.34 3.19 1.62
CA VAL A 45 25.33 2.67 2.58
C VAL A 45 24.84 1.37 3.21
N SER A 46 23.67 1.40 3.87
CA SER A 46 23.12 0.21 4.53
C SER A 46 22.53 -0.79 3.54
N ARG A 47 22.20 -0.33 2.32
CA ARG A 47 21.58 -1.12 1.24
C ARG A 47 20.14 -1.56 1.50
N TYR A 48 19.53 -1.11 2.60
CA TYR A 48 18.13 -1.37 2.91
C TYR A 48 17.20 -0.48 2.08
N TYR A 49 16.08 -1.05 1.65
CA TYR A 49 14.95 -0.36 1.09
C TYR A 49 14.04 0.19 2.18
N SER A 50 13.35 1.27 1.83
CA SER A 50 12.07 1.62 2.42
C SER A 50 11.02 1.56 1.31
N ASP A 51 9.75 1.44 1.68
CA ASP A 51 8.63 1.38 0.75
C ASP A 51 7.41 2.12 1.32
N MET A 52 6.74 2.91 0.49
CA MET A 52 5.53 3.62 0.89
C MET A 52 4.75 4.13 -0.31
N SER A 53 3.43 4.08 -0.13
CA SER A 53 2.44 4.56 -1.09
C SER A 53 1.48 5.54 -0.42
N ARG A 54 1.19 6.65 -1.10
CA ARG A 54 0.15 7.61 -0.74
C ARG A 54 -0.68 7.98 -1.96
N THR A 55 -1.98 7.99 -1.79
CA THR A 55 -2.88 8.62 -2.76
C THR A 55 -3.28 10.01 -2.28
N VAL A 56 -3.11 11.01 -3.14
CA VAL A 56 -3.45 12.41 -2.87
C VAL A 56 -4.25 13.02 -4.01
N VAL A 57 -5.03 14.06 -3.71
CA VAL A 57 -5.76 14.88 -4.67
C VAL A 57 -5.46 16.33 -4.38
N ARG A 58 -5.00 17.05 -5.40
CA ARG A 58 -4.92 18.52 -5.35
C ARG A 58 -6.29 19.12 -5.69
N GLY A 59 -6.96 19.71 -4.71
CA GLY A 59 -8.33 20.22 -4.88
C GLY A 59 -9.40 19.21 -4.48
N LYS A 60 -10.63 19.35 -4.97
CA LYS A 60 -11.76 18.48 -4.58
C LYS A 60 -11.65 17.07 -5.21
N PRO A 61 -11.65 15.98 -4.41
CA PRO A 61 -11.71 14.61 -4.93
C PRO A 61 -13.09 14.27 -5.50
N ASP A 62 -13.11 13.37 -6.47
CA ASP A 62 -14.33 12.68 -6.89
C ASP A 62 -14.94 11.91 -5.68
N PRO A 63 -16.26 11.92 -5.48
CA PRO A 63 -16.89 11.17 -4.38
C PRO A 63 -16.52 9.69 -4.34
N LYS A 64 -16.36 9.04 -5.50
CA LYS A 64 -15.98 7.62 -5.59
C LYS A 64 -14.55 7.39 -5.12
N ILE A 65 -13.63 8.28 -5.50
CA ILE A 65 -12.24 8.26 -5.01
C ILE A 65 -12.20 8.43 -3.49
N LYS A 66 -13.03 9.32 -2.96
CA LYS A 66 -13.12 9.51 -1.51
C LYS A 66 -13.62 8.23 -0.80
N GLU A 67 -14.65 7.58 -1.34
CA GLU A 67 -15.18 6.32 -0.81
C GLU A 67 -14.12 5.20 -0.86
N MET A 68 -13.43 5.05 -1.99
CA MET A 68 -12.31 4.11 -2.15
C MET A 68 -11.20 4.38 -1.13
N TYR A 69 -10.84 5.64 -0.92
CA TYR A 69 -9.81 6.02 0.04
C TYR A 69 -10.17 5.67 1.47
N GLU A 70 -11.41 5.95 1.88
CA GLU A 70 -11.90 5.61 3.22
C GLU A 70 -11.91 4.08 3.43
N ALA A 71 -12.30 3.30 2.41
CA ALA A 71 -12.26 1.84 2.46
C ALA A 71 -10.83 1.29 2.53
N VAL A 72 -9.90 1.82 1.71
CA VAL A 72 -8.48 1.42 1.74
C VAL A 72 -7.85 1.74 3.09
N LEU A 73 -8.16 2.91 3.66
CA LEU A 73 -7.66 3.30 4.99
C LEU A 73 -8.17 2.36 6.09
N ALA A 74 -9.46 1.99 6.05
CA ALA A 74 -10.05 1.05 6.99
C ALA A 74 -9.45 -0.36 6.83
N ALA A 75 -9.30 -0.84 5.60
CA ALA A 75 -8.72 -2.15 5.31
C ALA A 75 -7.23 -2.23 5.75
N GLN A 76 -6.47 -1.13 5.60
CA GLN A 76 -5.10 -1.07 6.11
C GLN A 76 -5.04 -1.19 7.64
N GLN A 77 -6.00 -0.58 8.34
CA GLN A 77 -6.08 -0.68 9.80
C GLN A 77 -6.38 -2.12 10.24
N VAL A 78 -7.28 -2.82 9.53
CA VAL A 78 -7.51 -4.26 9.76
C VAL A 78 -6.22 -5.07 9.63
N GLY A 79 -5.40 -4.76 8.62
CA GLY A 79 -4.07 -5.35 8.46
C GLY A 79 -3.19 -5.13 9.69
N PHE A 80 -3.05 -3.87 10.16
CA PHE A 80 -2.24 -3.57 11.34
C PHE A 80 -2.70 -4.27 12.61
N ASP A 81 -4.01 -4.34 12.83
CA ASP A 81 -4.61 -4.89 14.04
C ASP A 81 -4.38 -6.41 14.18
N LEU A 82 -4.12 -7.10 13.07
CA LEU A 82 -3.90 -8.54 13.02
C LEU A 82 -2.42 -8.95 12.95
N ILE A 83 -1.51 -7.99 12.77
CA ILE A 83 -0.08 -8.28 12.73
C ILE A 83 0.44 -8.46 14.15
N GLU A 84 0.79 -9.71 14.48
CA GLU A 84 1.48 -10.09 15.71
C GLU A 84 2.39 -11.32 15.47
N PRO A 85 3.32 -11.64 16.40
CA PRO A 85 4.13 -12.84 16.29
C PRO A 85 3.27 -14.10 16.26
N GLY A 86 3.56 -15.00 15.32
CA GLY A 86 2.79 -16.23 15.10
C GLY A 86 1.55 -16.05 14.24
N ALA A 87 1.19 -14.82 13.85
CA ALA A 87 0.06 -14.59 12.96
C ALA A 87 0.28 -15.24 11.58
N ASN A 88 -0.78 -15.83 11.05
CA ASN A 88 -0.79 -16.41 9.72
C ASN A 88 -1.07 -15.32 8.68
N SER A 89 -0.12 -15.09 7.78
CA SER A 89 -0.19 -13.99 6.82
C SER A 89 -1.38 -14.11 5.85
N SER A 90 -1.84 -15.33 5.54
CA SER A 90 -3.00 -15.52 4.67
C SER A 90 -4.32 -15.20 5.36
N GLU A 91 -4.40 -15.33 6.69
CA GLU A 91 -5.57 -14.92 7.47
C GLU A 91 -5.65 -13.39 7.55
N ILE A 92 -4.51 -12.70 7.67
CA ILE A 92 -4.43 -11.24 7.59
C ILE A 92 -4.90 -10.77 6.21
N HIS A 93 -4.38 -11.36 5.14
CA HIS A 93 -4.79 -11.03 3.78
C HIS A 93 -6.30 -11.24 3.58
N GLN A 94 -6.85 -12.37 4.04
CA GLN A 94 -8.27 -12.65 3.94
C GLN A 94 -9.12 -11.63 4.70
N ALA A 95 -8.72 -11.23 5.91
CA ALA A 95 -9.45 -10.20 6.67
C ALA A 95 -9.46 -8.84 5.96
N VAL A 96 -8.38 -8.48 5.26
CA VAL A 96 -8.32 -7.28 4.41
C VAL A 96 -9.27 -7.42 3.21
N CYS A 97 -9.31 -8.58 2.55
CA CYS A 97 -10.27 -8.87 1.48
C CYS A 97 -11.73 -8.79 1.97
N ASP A 98 -12.01 -9.34 3.15
CA ASP A 98 -13.34 -9.31 3.76
C ASP A 98 -13.76 -7.87 4.07
N SER A 99 -12.85 -7.04 4.58
CA SER A 99 -13.11 -5.61 4.81
C SER A 99 -13.51 -4.86 3.54
N PHE A 100 -12.94 -5.21 2.38
CA PHE A 100 -13.34 -4.61 1.10
C PHE A 100 -14.71 -5.11 0.65
N THR A 101 -14.94 -6.43 0.78
CA THR A 101 -16.22 -7.05 0.41
C THR A 101 -17.38 -6.49 1.23
N ASP A 102 -17.19 -6.34 2.55
CA ASP A 102 -18.16 -5.76 3.48
C ASP A 102 -18.46 -4.28 3.17
N ALA A 103 -17.46 -3.55 2.68
CA ALA A 103 -17.61 -2.17 2.22
C ALA A 103 -18.20 -2.06 0.79
N GLY A 104 -18.50 -3.19 0.13
CA GLY A 104 -19.12 -3.23 -1.20
C GLY A 104 -18.14 -3.07 -2.37
N PHE A 105 -16.84 -3.29 -2.14
CA PHE A 105 -15.82 -3.29 -3.18
C PHE A 105 -15.49 -4.71 -3.64
N ALA A 106 -15.10 -4.84 -4.91
CA ALA A 106 -14.67 -6.11 -5.48
C ALA A 106 -13.31 -6.55 -4.92
N VAL A 107 -13.13 -7.87 -4.83
CA VAL A 107 -11.85 -8.55 -4.61
C VAL A 107 -11.73 -9.60 -5.69
N GLY A 108 -10.63 -9.62 -6.45
CA GLY A 108 -10.52 -10.47 -7.63
C GLY A 108 -9.19 -10.31 -8.36
N GLU A 109 -9.16 -10.71 -9.63
CA GLU A 109 -7.94 -10.68 -10.46
C GLU A 109 -7.92 -9.51 -11.47
N ASP A 110 -9.06 -8.86 -11.73
CA ASP A 110 -9.22 -7.85 -12.80
C ASP A 110 -9.44 -6.43 -12.26
N GLU A 111 -10.39 -6.26 -11.34
CA GLU A 111 -10.71 -4.98 -10.69
C GLU A 111 -11.00 -5.13 -9.19
N GLY A 112 -10.96 -4.01 -8.47
CA GLY A 112 -11.09 -3.96 -7.02
C GLY A 112 -9.73 -4.12 -6.32
N PHE A 113 -9.67 -4.99 -5.31
CA PHE A 113 -8.41 -5.38 -4.68
C PHE A 113 -7.84 -6.61 -5.39
N ILE A 114 -6.69 -6.42 -6.06
CA ILE A 114 -6.14 -7.37 -7.06
C ILE A 114 -4.72 -7.85 -6.78
N HIS A 115 -4.15 -7.52 -5.62
CA HIS A 115 -2.79 -7.90 -5.24
C HIS A 115 -2.72 -8.34 -3.77
N SER A 116 -1.55 -8.80 -3.31
CA SER A 116 -1.32 -9.12 -1.91
C SER A 116 -1.45 -7.90 -1.00
N THR A 117 -1.82 -8.10 0.26
CA THR A 117 -1.89 -7.02 1.26
C THR A 117 -0.52 -6.41 1.57
N GLY A 118 0.56 -7.15 1.34
CA GLY A 118 1.91 -6.62 1.43
C GLY A 118 2.99 -7.68 1.34
N HIS A 119 4.23 -7.27 1.52
CA HIS A 119 5.43 -8.09 1.43
C HIS A 119 6.52 -7.63 2.40
N SER A 120 7.50 -8.49 2.68
CA SER A 120 8.68 -8.07 3.44
C SER A 120 9.60 -7.16 2.63
N VAL A 121 10.28 -6.25 3.34
CA VAL A 121 11.25 -5.30 2.79
C VAL A 121 12.50 -5.30 3.65
N GLY A 122 13.67 -5.32 3.01
CA GLY A 122 14.96 -5.28 3.68
C GLY A 122 16.07 -4.90 2.72
N ILE A 123 17.01 -5.81 2.43
CA ILE A 123 18.07 -5.58 1.43
C ILE A 123 17.51 -5.67 0.01
N ASP A 124 16.45 -6.45 -0.17
CA ASP A 124 15.66 -6.51 -1.39
C ASP A 124 14.29 -5.85 -1.15
N ILE A 125 13.70 -5.36 -2.24
CA ILE A 125 12.38 -4.70 -2.18
C ILE A 125 11.26 -5.72 -1.91
N HIS A 126 11.41 -6.96 -2.36
CA HIS A 126 10.47 -8.05 -2.09
C HIS A 126 11.19 -9.22 -1.43
N GLU A 127 10.95 -9.42 -0.13
CA GLU A 127 11.47 -10.52 0.67
C GLU A 127 10.32 -11.36 1.25
N ARG A 128 10.65 -12.36 2.08
CA ARG A 128 9.67 -13.13 2.87
C ARG A 128 9.69 -12.70 4.34
N PRO A 129 8.56 -12.82 5.06
CA PRO A 129 7.26 -13.32 4.61
C PRO A 129 6.46 -12.36 3.71
N GLY A 130 5.48 -12.89 2.98
CA GLY A 130 4.47 -12.09 2.28
C GLY A 130 3.12 -12.11 2.99
N ILE A 131 2.33 -11.04 2.87
CA ILE A 131 0.93 -10.96 3.33
C ILE A 131 0.01 -11.12 2.13
N GLY A 132 -0.20 -12.37 1.71
CA GLY A 132 -1.01 -12.72 0.55
C GLY A 132 -1.74 -14.04 0.74
N PRO A 133 -2.29 -14.64 -0.32
CA PRO A 133 -3.02 -15.91 -0.21
C PRO A 133 -2.13 -17.09 0.20
N GLN A 134 -0.80 -16.97 0.03
CA GLN A 134 0.16 -17.95 0.52
C GLN A 134 0.36 -17.80 2.02
N GLN A 135 0.33 -18.92 2.74
CA GLN A 135 0.61 -18.97 4.16
C GLN A 135 2.10 -18.77 4.45
N ASP A 136 2.40 -17.72 5.20
CA ASP A 136 3.64 -17.53 5.95
C ASP A 136 3.29 -17.23 7.42
N ILE A 137 4.23 -17.49 8.34
CA ILE A 137 4.08 -17.16 9.76
C ILE A 137 4.95 -15.96 10.09
N LEU A 138 4.35 -14.91 10.64
CA LEU A 138 5.07 -13.72 11.05
C LEU A 138 5.88 -13.97 12.33
N ASP A 139 7.08 -13.43 12.39
CA ASP A 139 7.96 -13.49 13.57
C ASP A 139 8.46 -12.09 13.97
N ILE A 140 8.86 -11.94 15.23
CA ILE A 140 9.40 -10.70 15.77
C ILE A 140 10.58 -10.23 14.91
N GLY A 141 10.55 -8.95 14.53
CA GLY A 141 11.58 -8.32 13.71
C GLY A 141 11.37 -8.46 12.20
N ASN A 142 10.35 -9.18 11.73
CA ASN A 142 9.93 -9.07 10.33
C ASN A 142 9.53 -7.63 10.03
N VAL A 143 10.05 -7.10 8.92
CA VAL A 143 9.69 -5.79 8.38
C VAL A 143 8.86 -6.02 7.13
N ILE A 144 7.62 -5.55 7.13
CA ILE A 144 6.60 -5.83 6.10
C ILE A 144 5.83 -4.57 5.72
N THR A 145 5.40 -4.49 4.47
CA THR A 145 4.45 -3.50 3.98
C THR A 145 3.03 -3.92 4.35
N VAL A 146 2.15 -2.93 4.51
CA VAL A 146 0.69 -3.10 4.59
C VAL A 146 0.09 -2.08 3.64
N GLU A 147 -0.23 -2.52 2.43
CA GLU A 147 -0.40 -1.70 1.24
C GLU A 147 -1.71 -1.93 0.47
N PRO A 148 -2.87 -2.17 1.11
CA PRO A 148 -4.09 -2.46 0.37
C PRO A 148 -4.41 -1.35 -0.64
N GLY A 149 -5.00 -1.74 -1.77
CA GLY A 149 -5.34 -0.83 -2.85
C GLY A 149 -6.60 -1.24 -3.61
N LEU A 150 -7.31 -0.27 -4.15
CA LEU A 150 -8.50 -0.47 -4.99
C LEU A 150 -8.25 0.12 -6.38
N TYR A 151 -8.53 -0.66 -7.41
CA TYR A 151 -8.25 -0.32 -8.81
C TYR A 151 -9.45 -0.64 -9.70
N TYR A 152 -9.98 0.35 -10.40
CA TYR A 152 -11.11 0.18 -11.32
C TYR A 152 -10.83 0.91 -12.63
N HIS A 153 -11.00 0.25 -13.77
CA HIS A 153 -10.65 0.82 -15.08
C HIS A 153 -11.31 2.17 -15.38
N ASP A 154 -12.58 2.33 -14.97
CA ASP A 154 -13.36 3.54 -15.24
C ASP A 154 -13.13 4.67 -14.23
N VAL A 155 -12.41 4.41 -13.13
CA VAL A 155 -12.24 5.35 -12.00
C VAL A 155 -10.77 5.69 -11.76
N GLY A 156 -9.90 4.68 -11.80
CA GLY A 156 -8.49 4.72 -11.43
C GLY A 156 -8.21 3.96 -10.14
N GLY A 157 -7.09 4.28 -9.50
CA GLY A 157 -6.59 3.56 -8.34
C GLY A 157 -6.46 4.41 -7.08
N VAL A 158 -6.51 3.74 -5.92
CA VAL A 158 -6.15 4.29 -4.62
C VAL A 158 -5.32 3.24 -3.89
N ARG A 159 -4.11 3.59 -3.45
CA ARG A 159 -3.25 2.77 -2.59
C ARG A 159 -2.76 3.58 -1.39
N ILE A 160 -2.70 2.94 -0.23
CA ILE A 160 -2.08 3.49 0.98
C ILE A 160 -1.22 2.39 1.59
N GLU A 161 0.03 2.73 1.86
CA GLU A 161 1.01 1.75 2.32
C GLU A 161 1.91 2.33 3.41
N ASP A 162 2.16 1.51 4.42
CA ASP A 162 3.23 1.75 5.37
C ASP A 162 4.07 0.49 5.56
N MET A 163 5.31 0.69 5.98
CA MET A 163 6.12 -0.37 6.54
C MET A 163 5.91 -0.47 8.04
N VAL A 164 5.81 -1.70 8.53
CA VAL A 164 5.77 -2.00 9.95
C VAL A 164 6.84 -3.02 10.32
N VAL A 165 7.27 -2.97 11.58
CA VAL A 165 8.08 -4.03 12.19
C VAL A 165 7.22 -4.82 13.17
N VAL A 166 7.25 -6.15 13.07
CA VAL A 166 6.59 -7.04 14.02
C VAL A 166 7.35 -7.00 15.36
N THR A 167 6.60 -6.83 16.45
CA THR A 167 7.08 -6.69 17.83
C THR A 167 6.46 -7.77 18.71
N ASP A 168 6.83 -7.84 19.98
CA ASP A 168 6.26 -8.80 20.95
C ASP A 168 4.77 -8.58 21.27
N LYS A 169 4.18 -7.45 20.84
CA LYS A 169 2.80 -7.04 21.17
C LYS A 169 1.95 -6.63 19.97
N GLY A 170 2.40 -6.95 18.76
CA GLY A 170 1.76 -6.52 17.52
C GLY A 170 2.78 -5.96 16.55
N CYS A 171 2.51 -4.83 15.92
CA CYS A 171 3.47 -4.13 15.06
C CYS A 171 3.71 -2.67 15.46
N ASN A 172 4.85 -2.13 15.02
CA ASN A 172 5.14 -0.70 15.08
C ASN A 172 5.30 -0.13 13.67
N ASN A 173 4.60 0.96 13.39
CA ASN A 173 4.64 1.63 12.10
C ASN A 173 5.91 2.49 11.97
N LEU A 174 6.66 2.28 10.89
CA LEU A 174 7.90 2.98 10.57
C LEU A 174 7.67 4.18 9.63
N THR A 175 6.54 4.21 8.94
CA THR A 175 6.18 5.25 7.98
C THR A 175 5.39 6.37 8.64
N MET A 176 6.00 7.55 8.75
CA MET A 176 5.44 8.68 9.51
C MET A 176 4.63 9.67 8.68
N LEU A 177 4.53 9.47 7.35
CA LEU A 177 3.84 10.41 6.47
C LEU A 177 2.33 10.33 6.66
N ASN A 178 1.66 11.48 6.75
CA ASN A 178 0.23 11.57 7.00
C ASN A 178 -0.57 10.87 5.88
N LYS A 179 -1.73 10.30 6.23
CA LYS A 179 -2.68 9.70 5.28
C LYS A 179 -3.85 10.65 5.04
N ASN A 180 -3.55 11.78 4.40
CA ASN A 180 -4.53 12.78 4.04
C ASN A 180 -4.78 12.74 2.52
N LEU A 181 -6.02 12.49 2.11
CA LEU A 181 -6.39 12.48 0.69
C LEU A 181 -6.22 13.86 0.03
N GLN A 182 -6.48 14.95 0.74
CA GLN A 182 -6.58 16.28 0.12
C GLN A 182 -5.38 17.18 0.48
N LEU A 183 -4.81 17.82 -0.55
CA LEU A 183 -3.72 18.82 -0.48
C LEU A 183 -4.18 20.25 -0.78
#